data_AF-S8DMR4-F1
#
_entry.id   AF-S8DMR4-F1
#
_cell.length_a   1.000
_cell.length_b   1.000
_cell.length_c   1.000
_cell.angle_alpha   90.00
_cell.angle_beta   90.00
_cell.angle_gamma   90.00
#
_symmetry.space_group_name_H-M   'P 1'
#
loop_
_entity.id
_entity.type
_entity.pdbx_description
1 polymer ?
#
loop_
_entity_poly.entity_id
_entity_poly.type
_entity_poly.pdbx_seq_one_letter_code
_entity_poly.pdbx_strand_id
1 'polypeptide(L)'
;VEEDMVDRFPYEVPAEYQNMPLLKGRATVDMKVKVRDNPNLTECVFRIVLDGYNAPVTAGNFVDLVERHFYDGMEIQRGKENEKKNAFFFSSDGFVIQTGDPEGPAEGFIDPSSEKIRTVPLEIMVDGEKAPFYGETLEELGLYKAQTKLPFNAFGTMAMAREEFENNSGSSQIFWLLKESELTPSNANILDGRYAVFGYITENEDLLADLKVGDVIESIQVVAGIDNLANPSYKIAG
;
A
#
# COMPACT_ATOMS: atom_id res chain seq x y z
N VAL A 1 7.02 15.88 -19.17
CA VAL A 1 7.86 17.10 -19.15
C VAL A 1 8.01 17.70 -17.74
N GLU A 2 7.28 17.23 -16.71
CA GLU A 2 7.62 17.51 -15.29
C GLU A 2 8.43 16.39 -14.62
N GLU A 3 8.40 15.16 -15.17
CA GLU A 3 9.12 14.00 -14.60
C GLU A 3 10.65 14.05 -14.79
N ASP A 4 11.14 14.84 -15.75
CA ASP A 4 12.57 14.95 -16.09
C ASP A 4 13.34 16.02 -15.28
N MET A 5 12.70 16.72 -14.33
CA MET A 5 13.28 17.88 -13.64
C MET A 5 13.84 17.59 -12.23
N VAL A 6 13.90 16.33 -11.80
CA VAL A 6 14.35 15.99 -10.44
C VAL A 6 15.54 15.03 -10.49
N ASP A 7 16.74 15.57 -10.70
CA ASP A 7 18.02 14.82 -10.71
C ASP A 7 18.33 14.12 -9.36
N ARG A 8 17.61 14.48 -8.27
CA ARG A 8 17.81 13.91 -6.92
C ARG A 8 16.48 13.86 -6.17
N PHE A 9 16.21 12.72 -5.52
CA PHE A 9 15.05 12.52 -4.65
C PHE A 9 14.84 13.73 -3.71
N PRO A 10 13.62 14.27 -3.56
CA PRO A 10 13.39 15.66 -3.13
C PRO A 10 13.68 15.95 -1.65
N TYR A 11 13.87 14.91 -0.82
CA TYR A 11 14.17 15.04 0.60
C TYR A 11 14.97 13.84 1.10
N GLU A 12 15.49 13.92 2.33
CA GLU A 12 16.16 12.81 2.98
C GLU A 12 15.17 12.06 3.89
N VAL A 13 15.14 10.74 3.77
CA VAL A 13 14.38 9.86 4.67
C VAL A 13 15.09 9.82 6.03
N PRO A 14 14.36 9.80 7.17
CA PRO A 14 14.94 9.71 8.51
C PRO A 14 15.95 8.56 8.65
N ALA A 15 17.01 8.78 9.42
CA ALA A 15 18.13 7.85 9.58
C ALA A 15 17.72 6.44 10.05
N GLU A 16 16.63 6.35 10.81
CA GLU A 16 16.03 5.11 11.26
C GLU A 16 15.48 4.22 10.13
N TYR A 17 15.01 4.81 9.02
CA TYR A 17 14.47 4.08 7.87
C TYR A 17 15.42 4.06 6.67
N GLN A 18 16.58 4.74 6.75
CA GLN A 18 17.54 4.84 5.63
C GLN A 18 18.10 3.50 5.14
N ASN A 19 18.09 2.47 5.99
CA ASN A 19 18.57 1.13 5.64
C ASN A 19 17.44 0.18 5.17
N MET A 20 16.19 0.64 5.18
CA MET A 20 15.06 -0.13 4.66
C MET A 20 15.01 -0.02 3.13
N PRO A 21 14.27 -0.91 2.43
CA PRO A 21 13.95 -0.70 1.02
C PRO A 21 13.18 0.60 0.82
N LEU A 22 13.69 1.49 -0.03
CA LEU A 22 13.12 2.81 -0.30
C LEU A 22 12.83 2.97 -1.79
N LEU A 23 11.61 3.35 -2.15
CA LEU A 23 11.31 3.74 -3.53
C LEU A 23 11.59 5.23 -3.72
N LYS A 24 12.70 5.56 -4.38
CA LYS A 24 13.15 6.94 -4.62
C LYS A 24 12.64 7.50 -5.94
N GLY A 25 11.35 7.36 -6.20
CA GLY A 25 10.72 7.79 -7.44
C GLY A 25 9.36 7.13 -7.59
N ARG A 26 8.94 6.88 -8.82
CA ARG A 26 7.74 6.08 -9.12
C ARG A 26 8.12 4.71 -9.64
N ALA A 27 7.26 3.74 -9.37
CA ALA A 27 7.31 2.43 -9.99
C ALA A 27 5.91 2.04 -10.48
N THR A 28 5.86 1.16 -11.46
CA THR A 28 4.60 0.62 -11.97
C THR A 28 4.64 -0.90 -11.82
N VAL A 29 3.56 -1.46 -11.28
CA VAL A 29 3.39 -2.91 -11.17
C VAL A 29 2.13 -3.34 -11.90
N ASP A 30 2.19 -4.54 -12.50
CA ASP A 30 1.03 -5.23 -13.02
C ASP A 30 0.65 -6.35 -12.03
N MET A 31 -0.55 -6.26 -11.47
CA MET A 31 -1.12 -7.27 -10.57
C MET A 31 -2.10 -8.14 -11.35
N LYS A 32 -1.78 -9.41 -11.50
CA LYS A 32 -2.61 -10.40 -12.17
C LYS A 32 -3.45 -11.16 -11.15
N VAL A 33 -4.77 -11.14 -11.30
CA VAL A 33 -5.72 -11.78 -10.39
C VAL A 33 -6.57 -12.79 -11.15
N LYS A 34 -6.64 -14.00 -10.61
CA LYS A 34 -7.55 -15.04 -11.04
C LYS A 34 -8.86 -14.92 -10.27
N VAL A 35 -9.92 -14.64 -11.03
CA VAL A 35 -11.26 -14.46 -10.49
C VAL A 35 -11.96 -15.82 -10.45
N ARG A 36 -12.38 -16.24 -9.26
CA ARG A 36 -13.13 -17.47 -9.05
C ARG A 36 -14.63 -17.20 -9.22
N ASP A 37 -15.35 -18.23 -9.67
CA ASP A 37 -16.81 -18.23 -9.73
C ASP A 37 -17.45 -17.06 -10.52
N ASN A 38 -16.76 -16.58 -11.56
CA ASN A 38 -17.30 -15.61 -12.51
C ASN A 38 -17.23 -16.18 -13.95
N PRO A 39 -18.38 -16.41 -14.61
CA PRO A 39 -18.40 -16.99 -15.96
C PRO A 39 -17.93 -16.02 -17.05
N ASN A 40 -17.89 -14.72 -16.76
CA ASN A 40 -17.56 -13.68 -17.74
C ASN A 40 -16.13 -13.11 -17.55
N LEU A 41 -15.51 -13.34 -16.39
CA LEU A 41 -14.19 -12.85 -16.04
C LEU A 41 -13.44 -13.94 -15.29
N THR A 42 -12.46 -14.56 -15.94
CA THR A 42 -11.62 -15.61 -15.32
C THR A 42 -10.32 -15.06 -14.78
N GLU A 43 -9.87 -13.94 -15.32
CA GLU A 43 -8.56 -13.34 -15.08
C GLU A 43 -8.64 -11.85 -15.38
N CYS A 44 -7.99 -11.04 -14.56
CA CYS A 44 -7.84 -9.60 -14.77
C CYS A 44 -6.42 -9.16 -14.41
N VAL A 45 -6.00 -8.05 -15.01
CA VAL A 45 -4.69 -7.42 -14.76
C VAL A 45 -4.94 -5.97 -14.37
N PHE A 46 -4.47 -5.57 -13.20
CA PHE A 46 -4.52 -4.19 -12.72
C PHE A 46 -3.15 -3.55 -12.88
N ARG A 47 -3.10 -2.39 -13.53
CA ARG A 47 -1.88 -1.58 -13.53
C ARG A 47 -1.93 -0.62 -12.35
N ILE A 48 -0.91 -0.66 -11.51
CA ILE A 48 -0.80 0.15 -10.30
C ILE A 48 0.45 1.01 -10.40
N VAL A 49 0.29 2.32 -10.23
CA VAL A 49 1.42 3.26 -10.09
C VAL A 49 1.67 3.50 -8.61
N LEU A 50 2.91 3.28 -8.20
CA LEU A 50 3.41 3.48 -6.84
C LEU A 50 4.13 4.81 -6.76
N ASP A 51 3.86 5.59 -5.70
CA ASP A 51 4.40 6.92 -5.51
C ASP A 51 5.36 7.00 -4.32
N GLY A 52 6.63 6.73 -4.61
CA GLY A 52 7.72 6.87 -3.65
C GLY A 52 8.12 8.32 -3.37
N TYR A 53 7.66 9.32 -4.13
CA TYR A 53 7.91 10.72 -3.76
C TYR A 53 7.12 11.14 -2.53
N ASN A 54 5.98 10.50 -2.27
CA ASN A 54 5.12 10.83 -1.14
C ASN A 54 5.17 9.75 -0.04
N ALA A 55 5.44 8.49 -0.38
CA ALA A 55 5.53 7.37 0.56
C ALA A 55 6.72 6.42 0.24
N PRO A 56 7.98 6.89 0.39
CA PRO A 56 9.16 6.16 -0.05
C PRO A 56 9.40 4.86 0.71
N VAL A 57 9.17 4.81 2.02
CA VAL A 57 9.43 3.60 2.83
C VAL A 57 8.35 2.55 2.55
N THR A 58 7.09 2.96 2.49
CA THR A 58 5.92 2.09 2.27
C THR A 58 5.94 1.53 0.86
N ALA A 59 6.15 2.38 -0.16
CA ALA A 59 6.23 1.94 -1.55
C ALA A 59 7.50 1.09 -1.77
N GLY A 60 8.63 1.45 -1.16
CA GLY A 60 9.87 0.68 -1.24
C GLY A 60 9.72 -0.72 -0.65
N ASN A 61 9.08 -0.83 0.51
CA ASN A 61 8.76 -2.11 1.12
C ASN A 61 7.83 -2.95 0.24
N PHE A 62 6.78 -2.36 -0.32
CA PHE A 62 5.88 -3.09 -1.21
C PHE A 62 6.61 -3.64 -2.45
N VAL A 63 7.42 -2.81 -3.14
CA VAL A 63 8.21 -3.25 -4.31
C VAL A 63 9.20 -4.36 -3.92
N ASP A 64 9.88 -4.25 -2.77
CA ASP A 64 10.78 -5.31 -2.28
C ASP A 64 10.04 -6.63 -2.04
N LEU A 65 8.81 -6.60 -1.54
CA LEU A 65 7.97 -7.79 -1.35
C LEU A 65 7.47 -8.37 -2.68
N VAL A 66 7.16 -7.52 -3.66
CA VAL A 66 6.82 -7.95 -5.02
C VAL A 66 7.98 -8.69 -5.67
N GLU A 67 9.20 -8.16 -5.59
CA GLU A 67 10.42 -8.81 -6.12
C GLU A 67 10.75 -10.13 -5.41
N ARG A 68 10.24 -10.34 -4.20
CA ARG A 68 10.34 -11.61 -3.46
C ARG A 68 9.25 -12.61 -3.80
N HIS A 69 8.35 -12.29 -4.72
CA HIS A 69 7.16 -13.08 -5.02
C HIS A 69 6.28 -13.31 -3.78
N PHE A 70 6.27 -12.38 -2.83
CA PHE A 70 5.56 -12.55 -1.57
C PHE A 70 4.04 -12.65 -1.77
N TYR A 71 3.49 -11.83 -2.68
CA TYR A 71 2.06 -11.77 -2.95
C TYR A 71 1.56 -12.87 -3.91
N ASP A 72 2.47 -13.62 -4.53
CA ASP A 72 2.13 -14.60 -5.55
C ASP A 72 1.41 -15.79 -4.93
N GLY A 73 0.21 -16.10 -5.43
CA GLY A 73 -0.66 -17.14 -4.91
C GLY A 73 -1.50 -16.74 -3.69
N MET A 74 -1.39 -15.50 -3.19
CA MET A 74 -2.18 -15.06 -2.04
C MET A 74 -3.65 -14.84 -2.41
N GLU A 75 -4.55 -15.18 -1.47
CA GLU A 75 -5.97 -14.91 -1.65
C GLU A 75 -6.32 -13.46 -1.28
N ILE A 76 -7.30 -12.92 -1.98
CA ILE A 76 -7.95 -11.66 -1.65
C ILE A 76 -8.94 -11.93 -0.51
N GLN A 77 -8.85 -11.09 0.50
CA GLN A 77 -9.71 -11.10 1.68
C GLN A 77 -10.58 -9.84 1.67
N ARG A 78 -11.79 -9.96 2.20
CA ARG A 78 -12.68 -8.82 2.45
C ARG A 78 -12.88 -8.79 3.94
N GLY A 79 -12.51 -7.71 4.61
CA GLY A 79 -12.21 -7.82 6.05
C GLY A 79 -13.41 -8.12 6.98
N LYS A 80 -14.60 -8.45 6.47
CA LYS A 80 -15.69 -9.02 7.27
C LYS A 80 -15.37 -10.44 7.74
N GLU A 81 -14.55 -11.18 6.99
CA GLU A 81 -14.38 -12.62 7.21
C GLU A 81 -13.26 -12.99 8.18
N ASN A 82 -12.41 -12.02 8.55
CA ASN A 82 -11.43 -12.19 9.63
C ASN A 82 -11.96 -11.59 10.93
N GLU A 83 -12.86 -12.30 11.61
CA GLU A 83 -13.27 -12.01 13.00
C GLU A 83 -12.09 -12.03 14.00
N LYS A 84 -10.87 -12.37 13.56
CA LYS A 84 -9.73 -12.64 14.46
C LYS A 84 -8.48 -11.80 14.28
N LYS A 85 -8.30 -10.97 13.24
CA LYS A 85 -7.01 -10.26 13.08
C LYS A 85 -7.16 -8.88 12.41
N ASN A 86 -6.73 -7.86 13.16
CA ASN A 86 -6.14 -6.56 12.81
C ASN A 86 -6.67 -5.70 11.62
N ALA A 87 -7.88 -5.95 11.10
CA ALA A 87 -8.53 -5.09 10.10
C ALA A 87 -9.94 -4.65 10.51
N PHE A 88 -10.22 -4.59 11.81
CA PHE A 88 -11.57 -4.74 12.36
C PHE A 88 -12.56 -3.58 12.09
N PHE A 89 -12.11 -2.40 11.66
CA PHE A 89 -13.02 -1.24 11.60
C PHE A 89 -13.60 -0.89 10.21
N PHE A 90 -12.86 -1.06 9.11
CA PHE A 90 -13.30 -0.57 7.79
C PHE A 90 -13.96 -1.61 6.89
N SER A 91 -13.80 -2.86 7.28
CA SER A 91 -14.27 -3.98 6.49
C SER A 91 -15.73 -4.34 6.72
N SER A 92 -16.34 -3.83 7.80
CA SER A 92 -17.71 -4.11 8.22
C SER A 92 -18.80 -3.61 7.26
N ASP A 93 -18.45 -2.93 6.17
CA ASP A 93 -19.41 -2.48 5.15
C ASP A 93 -19.02 -2.84 3.70
N GLY A 94 -17.92 -3.58 3.50
CA GLY A 94 -17.51 -4.04 2.16
C GLY A 94 -16.87 -2.96 1.27
N PHE A 95 -16.34 -1.90 1.87
CA PHE A 95 -15.72 -0.75 1.19
C PHE A 95 -14.26 -0.97 0.76
N VAL A 96 -13.61 -2.03 1.23
CA VAL A 96 -12.22 -2.34 0.90
C VAL A 96 -12.05 -3.82 0.57
N ILE A 97 -11.09 -4.12 -0.31
CA ILE A 97 -10.48 -5.44 -0.43
C ILE A 97 -9.06 -5.37 0.12
N GLN A 98 -8.61 -6.45 0.76
CA GLN A 98 -7.31 -6.54 1.42
C GLN A 98 -6.60 -7.84 1.00
N THR A 99 -5.27 -7.81 0.99
CA THR A 99 -4.42 -9.00 0.80
C THR A 99 -3.11 -8.82 1.59
N GLY A 100 -2.17 -9.74 1.44
CA GLY A 100 -0.84 -9.64 2.06
C GLY A 100 -0.76 -10.17 3.49
N ASP A 101 -1.80 -10.87 3.95
CA ASP A 101 -1.80 -11.56 5.24
C ASP A 101 -1.28 -13.00 5.04
N PRO A 102 -0.09 -13.35 5.55
CA PRO A 102 0.49 -14.67 5.35
C PRO A 102 -0.27 -15.75 6.12
N GLU A 103 -0.33 -16.96 5.57
CA GLU A 103 -0.90 -18.10 6.30
C GLU A 103 -0.10 -18.41 7.57
N GLY A 104 -0.80 -18.59 8.69
CA GLY A 104 -0.22 -19.07 9.96
C GLY A 104 -0.20 -18.01 11.09
N PRO A 105 0.74 -18.15 12.05
CA PRO A 105 0.81 -17.24 13.20
C PRO A 105 1.46 -15.90 12.86
N ALA A 106 2.15 -15.80 11.72
CA ALA A 106 2.75 -14.56 11.28
C ALA A 106 1.65 -13.50 11.07
N GLU A 107 1.94 -12.27 11.48
CA GLU A 107 1.03 -11.12 11.34
C GLU A 107 1.57 -10.14 10.29
N GLY A 108 2.53 -10.56 9.47
CA GLY A 108 3.19 -9.75 8.44
C GLY A 108 4.39 -10.46 7.84
N PHE A 109 5.15 -9.75 7.01
CA PHE A 109 6.37 -10.29 6.40
C PHE A 109 7.45 -10.51 7.47
N ILE A 110 7.94 -11.75 7.57
CA ILE A 110 9.08 -12.11 8.41
C ILE A 110 10.35 -11.98 7.57
N ASP A 111 11.26 -11.11 7.99
CA ASP A 111 12.53 -10.92 7.31
C ASP A 111 13.42 -12.18 7.50
N PRO A 112 13.80 -12.89 6.44
CA PRO A 112 14.60 -14.11 6.54
C PRO A 112 15.98 -13.90 7.17
N SER A 113 16.49 -12.67 7.17
CA SER A 113 17.81 -12.34 7.76
C SER A 113 17.75 -12.13 9.27
N SER A 114 16.61 -11.67 9.79
CA SER A 114 16.46 -11.32 11.21
C SER A 114 15.49 -12.22 11.97
N GLU A 115 14.71 -13.04 11.24
CA GLU A 115 13.61 -13.87 11.76
C GLU A 115 12.54 -13.07 12.53
N LYS A 116 12.48 -11.76 12.28
CA LYS A 116 11.52 -10.84 12.89
C LYS A 116 10.56 -10.29 11.85
N ILE A 117 9.38 -9.91 12.30
CA ILE A 117 8.42 -9.17 11.47
C ILE A 117 9.07 -7.85 11.06
N ARG A 118 9.09 -7.57 9.77
CA ARG A 118 9.48 -6.26 9.24
C ARG A 118 8.27 -5.35 9.31
N THR A 119 8.41 -4.26 10.06
CA THR A 119 7.38 -3.21 10.08
C THR A 119 7.86 -1.95 9.36
N VAL A 120 6.92 -1.20 8.82
CA VAL A 120 7.09 0.11 8.20
C VAL A 120 6.32 1.16 9.00
N PRO A 121 6.83 2.41 9.05
CA PRO A 121 6.14 3.49 9.74
C PRO A 121 4.90 3.96 8.97
N LEU A 122 3.99 4.62 9.68
CA LEU A 122 2.95 5.41 9.05
C LEU A 122 3.61 6.58 8.29
N GLU A 123 3.41 6.67 6.99
CA GLU A 123 3.90 7.77 6.14
C GLU A 123 2.73 8.61 5.63
N ILE A 124 2.71 9.90 5.96
CA ILE A 124 1.69 10.84 5.49
C ILE A 124 2.34 12.10 4.95
N MET A 125 2.18 12.33 3.65
CA MET A 125 2.59 13.57 3.01
C MET A 125 1.44 14.58 2.98
N VAL A 126 1.69 15.78 3.52
CA VAL A 126 0.72 16.89 3.57
C VAL A 126 1.03 17.91 2.48
N ASP A 127 0.01 18.54 1.92
CA ASP A 127 0.20 19.61 0.95
C ASP A 127 0.88 20.84 1.58
N GLY A 128 1.84 21.41 0.87
CA GLY A 128 2.72 22.47 1.37
C GLY A 128 3.94 22.00 2.17
N GLU A 129 3.98 20.75 2.63
CA GLU A 129 5.15 20.19 3.32
C GLU A 129 6.22 19.70 2.33
N LYS A 130 7.48 19.70 2.79
CA LYS A 130 8.64 19.30 1.98
C LYS A 130 8.99 17.82 2.08
N ALA A 131 8.56 17.16 3.15
CA ALA A 131 8.81 15.75 3.44
C ALA A 131 7.59 15.16 4.18
N PRO A 132 7.35 13.84 4.08
CA PRO A 132 6.26 13.20 4.79
C PRO A 132 6.50 13.15 6.30
N PHE A 133 5.41 13.13 7.06
CA PHE A 133 5.43 12.81 8.48
C PHE A 133 5.51 11.30 8.65
N TYR A 134 6.22 10.87 9.70
CA TYR A 134 6.51 9.48 10.01
C TYR A 134 5.97 9.13 11.40
N GLY A 135 5.22 8.03 11.50
CA GLY A 135 4.77 7.45 12.77
C GLY A 135 3.71 8.23 13.53
N GLU A 136 3.18 9.32 12.97
CA GLU A 136 2.14 10.16 13.57
C GLU A 136 1.00 10.38 12.59
N THR A 137 -0.23 10.32 13.09
CA THR A 137 -1.44 10.66 12.35
C THR A 137 -1.63 12.18 12.28
N LEU A 138 -2.44 12.66 11.33
CA LEU A 138 -2.78 14.09 11.28
C LEU A 138 -3.54 14.57 12.53
N GLU A 139 -4.28 13.68 13.19
CA GLU A 139 -4.96 13.98 14.44
C GLU A 139 -3.97 14.21 15.60
N GLU A 140 -2.96 13.36 15.74
CA GLU A 140 -1.90 13.51 16.76
C GLU A 140 -1.06 14.77 16.53
N LEU A 141 -0.80 15.12 15.26
CA LEU A 141 -0.13 16.35 14.87
C LEU A 141 -1.00 17.62 15.04
N GLY A 142 -2.29 17.47 15.36
CA GLY A 142 -3.24 18.58 15.46
C GLY A 142 -3.60 19.22 14.11
N LEU A 143 -3.34 18.52 13.00
CA LEU A 143 -3.51 18.95 11.61
C LEU A 143 -4.86 18.53 11.02
N TYR A 144 -5.96 18.73 11.75
CA TYR A 144 -7.31 18.28 11.36
C TYR A 144 -7.85 18.81 10.02
N LYS A 145 -7.26 19.89 9.49
CA LYS A 145 -7.67 20.53 8.23
C LYS A 145 -6.63 20.40 7.13
N ALA A 146 -5.51 19.74 7.42
CA ALA A 146 -4.49 19.50 6.42
C ALA A 146 -5.03 18.55 5.35
N GLN A 147 -4.66 18.81 4.10
CA GLN A 147 -4.95 17.92 2.99
C GLN A 147 -3.71 17.07 2.71
N THR A 148 -3.90 15.77 2.52
CA THR A 148 -2.82 14.88 2.11
C THR A 148 -2.55 15.06 0.63
N LYS A 149 -1.28 14.94 0.22
CA LYS A 149 -0.92 14.89 -1.21
C LYS A 149 -1.47 13.65 -1.91
N LEU A 150 -1.60 12.56 -1.14
CA LEU A 150 -2.20 11.32 -1.57
C LEU A 150 -3.52 11.10 -0.80
N PRO A 151 -4.64 11.65 -1.28
CA PRO A 151 -5.94 11.47 -0.64
C PRO A 151 -6.59 10.13 -1.03
N PHE A 152 -7.44 9.61 -0.15
CA PHE A 152 -8.36 8.47 -0.38
C PHE A 152 -9.61 8.88 -1.18
N ASN A 153 -9.48 9.79 -2.12
CA ASN A 153 -10.63 10.32 -2.87
C ASN A 153 -10.99 9.48 -4.10
N ALA A 154 -10.10 8.59 -4.54
CA ALA A 154 -10.26 7.82 -5.76
C ALA A 154 -10.57 6.35 -5.47
N PHE A 155 -11.46 5.78 -6.27
CA PHE A 155 -11.60 4.35 -6.41
C PHE A 155 -10.25 3.73 -6.81
N GLY A 156 -9.88 2.60 -6.24
CA GLY A 156 -8.59 1.96 -6.53
C GLY A 156 -7.37 2.59 -5.85
N THR A 157 -7.59 3.53 -4.91
CA THR A 157 -6.52 4.00 -4.01
C THR A 157 -5.99 2.83 -3.19
N MET A 158 -4.67 2.66 -3.20
CA MET A 158 -3.95 1.58 -2.51
C MET A 158 -3.20 2.12 -1.29
N ALA A 159 -3.39 1.45 -0.16
CA ALA A 159 -2.78 1.84 1.10
C ALA A 159 -2.33 0.64 1.95
N MET A 160 -1.42 0.93 2.88
CA MET A 160 -0.87 -0.07 3.79
C MET A 160 -1.81 -0.26 4.98
N ALA A 161 -2.19 -1.50 5.26
CA ALA A 161 -2.93 -1.84 6.47
C ALA A 161 -2.00 -1.80 7.69
N ARG A 162 -2.57 -1.46 8.84
CA ARG A 162 -1.86 -1.34 10.12
C ARG A 162 -2.80 -1.63 11.27
N GLU A 163 -2.24 -1.90 12.44
CA GLU A 163 -2.98 -1.98 13.69
C GLU A 163 -3.52 -0.60 14.09
N GLU A 164 -4.70 -0.59 14.72
CA GLU A 164 -5.43 0.63 15.06
C GLU A 164 -4.66 1.54 16.04
N PHE A 165 -3.98 0.93 17.02
CA PHE A 165 -3.31 1.64 18.12
C PHE A 165 -1.79 1.70 17.99
N GLU A 166 -1.22 1.18 16.90
CA GLU A 166 0.23 1.21 16.65
C GLU A 166 0.50 1.75 15.25
N ASN A 167 1.01 2.97 15.17
CA ASN A 167 1.26 3.68 13.91
C ASN A 167 2.35 3.01 13.06
N ASN A 168 3.32 2.35 13.70
CA ASN A 168 4.46 1.74 13.01
C ASN A 168 4.34 0.22 12.88
N SER A 169 3.11 -0.28 12.77
CA SER A 169 2.78 -1.72 12.67
C SER A 169 2.57 -2.22 11.24
N GLY A 170 2.52 -1.34 10.23
CA GLY A 170 2.33 -1.76 8.84
C GLY A 170 3.42 -2.74 8.42
N SER A 171 3.12 -3.76 7.62
CA SER A 171 4.12 -4.77 7.24
C SER A 171 3.95 -5.21 5.79
N SER A 172 3.02 -6.12 5.52
CA SER A 172 2.80 -6.68 4.18
C SER A 172 1.37 -6.57 3.71
N GLN A 173 0.43 -6.33 4.64
CA GLN A 173 -0.98 -6.25 4.35
C GLN A 173 -1.30 -4.93 3.65
N ILE A 174 -1.95 -5.02 2.50
CA ILE A 174 -2.34 -3.87 1.68
C ILE A 174 -3.83 -3.95 1.39
N PHE A 175 -4.47 -2.81 1.19
CA PHE A 175 -5.86 -2.74 0.82
C PHE A 175 -6.11 -1.72 -0.28
N TRP A 176 -7.19 -1.95 -1.03
CA TRP A 176 -7.70 -1.02 -2.03
C TRP A 176 -9.09 -0.55 -1.66
N LEU A 177 -9.34 0.73 -1.94
CA LEU A 177 -10.62 1.36 -1.72
C LEU A 177 -11.58 1.03 -2.89
N LEU A 178 -12.73 0.41 -2.59
CA LEU A 178 -13.76 0.01 -3.57
C LEU A 178 -14.89 1.04 -3.73
N LYS A 179 -14.85 2.15 -2.99
CA LYS A 179 -15.88 3.18 -3.05
C LYS A 179 -15.29 4.51 -2.68
N GLU A 180 -15.76 5.58 -3.31
CA GLU A 180 -15.50 6.93 -2.82
C GLU A 180 -15.85 7.01 -1.32
N SER A 181 -14.87 7.40 -0.51
CA SER A 181 -15.06 7.52 0.92
C SER A 181 -16.18 8.49 1.26
N GLU A 182 -16.90 8.17 2.33
CA GLU A 182 -17.86 9.10 2.89
C GLU A 182 -17.13 10.34 3.41
N LEU A 183 -17.46 11.49 2.82
CA LEU A 183 -16.91 12.77 3.21
C LEU A 183 -17.56 13.21 4.53
N THR A 184 -16.74 13.65 5.49
CA THR A 184 -17.25 14.40 6.65
C THR A 184 -17.98 15.67 6.20
N PRO A 185 -18.82 16.31 7.04
CA PRO A 185 -19.44 17.60 6.71
C PRO A 185 -18.43 18.70 6.32
N SER A 186 -17.17 18.55 6.70
CA SER A 186 -16.04 19.39 6.31
C SER A 186 -15.39 19.01 4.97
N ASN A 187 -15.99 18.10 4.21
CA ASN A 187 -15.48 17.58 2.94
C ASN A 187 -14.11 16.87 3.04
N ALA A 188 -13.78 16.36 4.23
CA ALA A 188 -12.55 15.62 4.51
C ALA A 188 -12.85 14.12 4.63
N ASN A 189 -11.97 13.29 4.06
CA ASN A 189 -12.08 11.84 4.14
C ASN A 189 -11.69 11.35 5.53
N ILE A 190 -12.41 10.36 6.06
CA ILE A 190 -12.13 9.77 7.38
C ILE A 190 -10.82 8.95 7.37
N LEU A 191 -10.39 8.48 6.21
CA LEU A 191 -9.16 7.70 6.04
C LEU A 191 -7.92 8.57 5.87
N ASP A 192 -8.09 9.80 5.38
CA ASP A 192 -6.97 10.71 5.14
C ASP A 192 -6.29 11.04 6.47
N GLY A 193 -4.97 10.88 6.48
CA GLY A 193 -4.16 11.13 7.68
C GLY A 193 -4.16 10.01 8.72
N ARG A 194 -4.77 8.85 8.42
CA ARG A 194 -4.73 7.65 9.30
C ARG A 194 -3.98 6.47 8.71
N TYR A 195 -3.84 6.43 7.38
CA TYR A 195 -3.18 5.37 6.62
C TYR A 195 -2.18 5.94 5.62
N ALA A 196 -1.13 5.15 5.34
CA ALA A 196 -0.16 5.46 4.31
C ALA A 196 -0.71 5.04 2.95
N VAL A 197 -1.17 6.01 2.17
CA VAL A 197 -1.46 5.82 0.74
C VAL A 197 -0.15 5.84 -0.01
N PHE A 198 0.06 4.89 -0.91
CA PHE A 198 1.32 4.79 -1.65
C PHE A 198 1.16 4.36 -3.11
N GLY A 199 -0.07 4.10 -3.57
CA GLY A 199 -0.30 3.76 -4.97
C GLY A 199 -1.74 3.93 -5.41
N TYR A 200 -1.93 3.90 -6.73
CA TYR A 200 -3.24 4.03 -7.38
C TYR A 200 -3.32 3.07 -8.56
N ILE A 201 -4.48 2.42 -8.72
CA ILE A 201 -4.79 1.72 -9.96
C ILE A 201 -5.02 2.74 -11.06
N THR A 202 -4.36 2.56 -12.20
CA THR A 202 -4.46 3.45 -13.37
C THR A 202 -5.10 2.77 -14.58
N GLU A 203 -5.20 1.44 -14.59
CA GLU A 203 -5.88 0.67 -15.64
C GLU A 203 -6.73 -0.45 -15.03
N ASN A 204 -7.90 -0.68 -15.62
CA ASN A 204 -8.88 -1.71 -15.21
C ASN A 204 -9.41 -1.55 -13.78
N GLU A 205 -9.50 -0.32 -13.28
CA GLU A 205 -10.07 -0.03 -11.96
C GLU A 205 -11.50 -0.57 -11.81
N ASP A 206 -12.32 -0.50 -12.86
CA ASP A 206 -13.70 -0.97 -12.86
C ASP A 206 -13.84 -2.46 -12.50
N LEU A 207 -12.84 -3.28 -12.81
CA LEU A 207 -12.82 -4.71 -12.49
C LEU A 207 -12.57 -5.00 -11.01
N LEU A 208 -12.10 -4.03 -10.24
CA LEU A 208 -11.83 -4.19 -8.81
C LEU A 208 -13.13 -4.45 -8.02
N ALA A 209 -14.26 -3.91 -8.51
CA ALA A 209 -15.58 -4.14 -7.93
C ALA A 209 -16.07 -5.59 -8.12
N ASP A 210 -15.55 -6.30 -9.13
CA ASP A 210 -15.88 -7.70 -9.41
C ASP A 210 -15.06 -8.69 -8.58
N LEU A 211 -14.01 -8.22 -7.89
CA LEU A 211 -13.18 -9.05 -7.03
C LEU A 211 -13.92 -9.45 -5.75
N LYS A 212 -13.72 -10.70 -5.34
CA LYS A 212 -14.40 -11.34 -4.21
C LYS A 212 -13.39 -12.03 -3.30
N VAL A 213 -13.87 -12.40 -2.10
CA VAL A 213 -13.08 -13.22 -1.20
C VAL A 213 -12.79 -14.56 -1.85
N GLY A 214 -11.53 -14.99 -1.78
CA GLY A 214 -11.05 -16.24 -2.37
C GLY A 214 -10.58 -16.11 -3.82
N ASP A 215 -10.68 -14.92 -4.44
CA ASP A 215 -9.91 -14.63 -5.66
C ASP A 215 -8.42 -14.66 -5.35
N VAL A 216 -7.60 -15.03 -6.32
CA VAL A 216 -6.17 -15.31 -6.10
C VAL A 216 -5.32 -14.33 -6.88
N ILE A 217 -4.37 -13.68 -6.22
CA ILE A 217 -3.30 -12.94 -6.88
C ILE A 217 -2.38 -13.98 -7.51
N GLU A 218 -2.43 -14.14 -8.82
CA GLU A 218 -1.54 -15.08 -9.51
C GLU A 218 -0.10 -14.60 -9.46
N SER A 219 0.09 -13.30 -9.68
CA SER A 219 1.41 -12.67 -9.59
C SER A 219 1.30 -11.15 -9.50
N ILE A 220 2.26 -10.53 -8.83
CA ILE A 220 2.52 -9.09 -8.99
C ILE A 220 3.91 -8.93 -9.60
N GLN A 221 4.06 -8.09 -10.63
CA GLN A 221 5.33 -7.88 -11.32
C GLN A 221 5.62 -6.40 -11.51
N VAL A 222 6.86 -5.99 -11.23
CA VAL A 222 7.32 -4.63 -11.54
C VAL A 222 7.55 -4.51 -13.03
N VAL A 223 6.83 -3.60 -13.69
CA VAL A 223 6.93 -3.37 -15.14
C VAL A 223 7.73 -2.11 -15.49
N ALA A 224 7.86 -1.17 -14.55
CA ALA A 224 8.69 0.02 -14.71
C ALA A 224 9.15 0.57 -13.37
N GLY A 225 10.29 1.29 -13.37
CA GLY A 225 10.76 2.05 -12.20
C GLY A 225 11.45 1.23 -11.10
N ILE A 226 11.84 -0.01 -11.39
CA ILE A 226 12.63 -0.83 -10.45
C ILE A 226 13.97 -0.18 -10.09
N ASP A 227 14.57 0.58 -11.02
CA ASP A 227 15.83 1.31 -10.81
C ASP A 227 15.72 2.39 -9.72
N ASN A 228 14.49 2.81 -9.39
CA ASN A 228 14.25 3.76 -8.30
C ASN A 228 14.27 3.09 -6.92
N LEU A 229 14.30 1.75 -6.84
CA LEU A 229 14.37 1.03 -5.58
C LEU A 229 15.81 1.07 -5.03
N ALA A 230 15.97 1.72 -3.89
CA ALA A 230 17.21 1.75 -3.12
C ALA A 230 17.16 0.77 -1.96
N ASN A 231 18.33 0.23 -1.59
CA ASN A 231 18.51 -0.75 -0.51
C ASN A 231 17.57 -1.97 -0.61
N PRO A 232 17.48 -2.64 -1.78
CA PRO A 232 16.71 -3.87 -1.87
C PRO A 232 17.26 -4.88 -0.86
N SER A 233 16.36 -5.49 -0.12
CA SER A 233 16.71 -6.51 0.86
C SER A 233 16.64 -7.91 0.27
N TYR A 234 15.97 -8.08 -0.87
CA TYR A 234 15.96 -9.34 -1.62
C TYR A 234 17.36 -9.64 -2.14
N LYS A 235 17.73 -10.92 -2.11
CA LYS A 235 18.99 -11.35 -2.72
C LYS A 235 18.79 -11.29 -4.22
N ILE A 236 19.38 -10.30 -4.89
CA ILE A 236 19.59 -10.35 -6.33
C ILE A 236 20.47 -11.59 -6.57
N ALA A 237 19.87 -12.67 -7.06
CA ALA A 237 20.65 -13.79 -7.56
C ALA A 237 21.42 -13.28 -8.78
N GLY A 238 22.72 -13.04 -8.60
CA GLY A 238 23.64 -12.72 -9.69
C GLY A 238 23.93 -13.92 -10.58
#